data_AF-A0A540WF03-F1
#
_entry.id   AF-A0A540WF03-F1
#
_cell.length_a   1.000
_cell.length_b   1.000
_cell.length_c   1.000
_cell.angle_alpha   90.00
_cell.angle_beta   90.00
_cell.angle_gamma   90.00
#
_symmetry.space_group_name_H-M   'P 1'
#
loop_
_entity.id
_entity.type
_entity.pdbx_description
1 polymer ?
#
loop_
_entity_poly.entity_id
_entity_poly.type
_entity_poly.pdbx_seq_one_letter_code
_entity_poly.pdbx_strand_id
1 'polypeptide(L)'
;MNEHGETAGGWGQELDPEAWLWLAGVDYVSGWRAARIAATDVNALLAQCGVERAQLRAVAATDEQGRGFVKLVGLPQGWLRLEELLQIAATYHPENQRKLTDRH
;
A
#
# COMPACT_ATOMS: atom_id res chain seq x y z
N MET A 1 23.25 -7.98 -37.10
CA MET A 1 24.06 -7.93 -35.89
C MET A 1 23.16 -7.33 -34.83
N ASN A 2 22.74 -8.18 -33.89
CA ASN A 2 21.67 -7.95 -32.92
C ASN A 2 22.20 -7.18 -31.68
N GLU A 3 21.27 -6.86 -30.76
CA GLU A 3 21.43 -6.60 -29.30
C GLU A 3 22.01 -5.21 -28.95
N HIS A 4 21.39 -4.32 -28.17
CA HIS A 4 20.69 -4.40 -26.88
C HIS A 4 19.59 -3.31 -26.85
N GLY A 5 18.41 -3.43 -26.28
CA GLY A 5 17.97 -4.17 -25.09
C GLY A 5 16.94 -3.27 -24.42
N GLU A 6 15.65 -3.50 -24.71
CA GLU A 6 14.52 -2.85 -24.07
C GLU A 6 14.64 -2.96 -22.55
N THR A 7 14.72 -1.83 -21.85
CA THR A 7 14.61 -1.80 -20.38
C THR A 7 13.15 -1.91 -19.98
N ALA A 8 12.66 -3.14 -19.98
CA ALA A 8 11.44 -3.52 -19.28
C ALA A 8 11.62 -3.32 -17.76
N GLY A 9 10.71 -2.56 -17.15
CA GLY A 9 10.33 -2.75 -15.74
C GLY A 9 11.33 -2.32 -14.67
N GLY A 10 11.76 -1.06 -14.66
CA GLY A 10 12.36 -0.45 -13.47
C GLY A 10 11.28 0.25 -12.66
N TRP A 11 10.91 -0.29 -11.49
CA TRP A 11 10.29 0.51 -10.43
C TRP A 11 11.36 1.52 -9.96
N GLY A 12 11.50 2.62 -10.71
CA GLY A 12 12.40 3.70 -10.38
C GLY A 12 11.98 4.27 -9.05
N GLN A 13 12.64 3.82 -7.98
CA GLN A 13 12.85 4.67 -6.83
C GLN A 13 13.48 5.94 -7.37
N GLU A 14 12.72 7.03 -7.39
CA GLU A 14 13.27 8.36 -7.23
C GLU A 14 14.05 8.30 -5.92
N LEU A 15 15.35 8.01 -6.02
CA LEU A 15 16.27 8.02 -4.90
C LEU A 15 16.49 9.48 -4.55
N ASP A 16 15.60 10.02 -3.74
CA ASP A 16 15.79 11.31 -3.08
C ASP A 16 17.04 11.20 -2.19
N PRO A 17 18.14 11.92 -2.51
CA PRO A 17 19.37 11.88 -1.72
C PRO A 17 19.17 12.40 -0.27
N GLU A 18 18.12 13.18 -0.02
CA GLU A 18 17.76 13.65 1.33
C GLU A 18 16.98 12.62 2.14
N ALA A 19 16.38 11.59 1.51
CA ALA A 19 15.56 10.59 2.17
C ALA A 19 16.33 9.66 3.13
N TRP A 20 17.67 9.66 3.11
CA TRP A 20 18.51 8.73 3.87
C TRP A 20 19.45 9.39 4.88
N LEU A 21 19.23 10.65 5.27
CA LEU A 21 19.91 11.17 6.46
C LEU A 21 19.20 10.67 7.72
N TRP A 22 19.62 9.51 8.22
CA TRP A 22 19.21 9.04 9.55
C TRP A 22 19.74 10.02 10.59
N LEU A 23 18.85 10.85 11.13
CA LEU A 23 19.20 11.86 12.12
C LEU A 23 19.53 11.17 13.44
N ALA A 24 20.69 11.50 14.02
CA ALA A 24 21.08 11.00 15.32
C ALA A 24 20.04 11.41 16.38
N GLY A 25 19.62 10.44 17.20
CA GLY A 25 18.63 10.66 18.26
C GLY A 25 17.16 10.45 17.85
N VAL A 26 16.88 10.20 16.57
CA VAL A 26 15.54 9.82 16.10
C VAL A 26 15.38 8.30 16.14
N ASP A 27 14.33 7.81 16.81
CA ASP A 27 14.03 6.38 16.89
C ASP A 27 13.19 5.91 15.70
N TYR A 28 13.84 5.80 14.56
CA TYR A 28 13.25 5.23 13.35
C TYR A 28 12.86 3.75 13.51
N VAL A 29 13.49 3.00 14.44
CA VAL A 29 13.27 1.56 14.55
C VAL A 29 11.91 1.26 15.19
N SER A 30 11.53 1.99 16.24
CA SER A 30 10.22 1.80 16.87
C SER A 30 9.07 2.18 15.93
N GLY A 31 9.18 3.32 15.24
CA GLY A 31 8.23 3.72 14.21
C GLY A 31 8.09 2.69 13.10
N TRP A 32 9.20 2.22 12.54
CA TRP A 32 9.19 1.21 11.48
C TRP A 32 8.58 -0.12 11.95
N ARG A 33 8.84 -0.56 13.18
CA ARG A 33 8.27 -1.81 13.73
C ARG A 33 6.75 -1.74 13.80
N ALA A 34 6.19 -0.64 14.30
CA ALA A 34 4.74 -0.44 14.34
C ALA A 34 4.14 -0.48 12.93
N ALA A 35 4.76 0.24 11.99
CA ALA A 35 4.33 0.23 10.59
C ALA A 35 4.46 -1.15 9.93
N ARG A 36 5.48 -1.94 10.28
CA ARG A 36 5.69 -3.29 9.76
C ARG A 36 4.60 -4.26 10.20
N ILE A 37 4.15 -4.17 11.45
CA ILE A 37 3.03 -4.98 11.94
C ILE A 37 1.77 -4.63 11.14
N ALA A 38 1.42 -3.35 11.07
CA ALA A 38 0.27 -2.89 10.30
C ALA A 38 0.32 -3.31 8.81
N ALA A 39 1.48 -3.17 8.16
CA ALA A 39 1.66 -3.60 6.78
C ALA A 39 1.52 -5.13 6.62
N THR A 40 1.93 -5.91 7.62
CA THR A 40 1.77 -7.38 7.62
C THR A 40 0.29 -7.75 7.67
N ASP A 41 -0.48 -7.12 8.56
CA ASP A 41 -1.91 -7.37 8.73
C ASP A 41 -2.70 -6.97 7.48
N VAL A 42 -2.40 -5.81 6.89
CA VAL A 42 -3.00 -5.36 5.63
C VAL A 42 -2.68 -6.34 4.49
N ASN A 43 -1.44 -6.81 4.37
CA ASN A 43 -1.08 -7.79 3.36
C ASN A 43 -1.80 -9.14 3.55
N ALA A 44 -1.98 -9.58 4.79
CA ALA A 44 -2.74 -10.78 5.09
C ALA A 44 -4.21 -10.64 4.69
N LEU A 45 -4.83 -9.48 4.95
CA LEU A 45 -6.20 -9.19 4.53
C LEU A 45 -6.33 -9.11 3.00
N LEU A 46 -5.42 -8.42 2.32
CA LEU A 46 -5.37 -8.35 0.86
C LEU A 46 -5.32 -9.76 0.24
N ALA A 47 -4.48 -10.65 0.79
CA ALA A 47 -4.40 -12.03 0.35
C ALA A 47 -5.72 -12.80 0.58
N GLN A 48 -6.38 -12.61 1.72
CA GLN A 48 -7.70 -13.21 1.98
C GLN A 48 -8.78 -12.73 1.00
N CYS A 49 -8.66 -11.48 0.53
CA CYS A 49 -9.54 -10.90 -0.50
C CYS A 49 -9.16 -11.30 -1.94
N GLY A 50 -8.14 -12.17 -2.12
CA GLY A 50 -7.67 -12.62 -3.42
C GLY A 50 -6.81 -11.61 -4.18
N VAL A 51 -6.25 -10.61 -3.49
CA VAL A 51 -5.28 -9.67 -4.07
C VAL A 51 -3.89 -10.27 -3.96
N GLU A 52 -3.27 -10.55 -5.10
CA GLU A 52 -1.92 -11.09 -5.15
C GLU A 52 -0.89 -10.04 -4.70
N ARG A 53 0.04 -10.44 -3.84
CA ARG A 53 1.13 -9.59 -3.34
C ARG A 53 2.00 -8.97 -4.45
N ALA A 54 2.11 -9.65 -5.60
CA ALA A 54 2.82 -9.15 -6.77
C ALA A 54 2.10 -7.99 -7.45
N GLN A 55 0.77 -7.91 -7.30
CA GLN A 55 -0.07 -6.89 -7.91
C GLN A 55 -0.27 -5.70 -6.99
N LEU A 56 -0.43 -5.91 -5.68
CA LEU A 56 -0.55 -4.85 -4.68
C LEU A 56 -0.06 -5.34 -3.31
N ARG A 57 0.68 -4.50 -2.60
CA ARG A 57 1.13 -4.82 -1.24
C ARG A 57 1.31 -3.57 -0.38
N ALA A 58 1.13 -3.75 0.92
CA ALA A 58 1.50 -2.77 1.93
C ALA A 58 2.99 -2.86 2.26
N VAL A 59 3.64 -1.70 2.39
CA VAL A 59 5.06 -1.53 2.72
C VAL A 59 5.19 -0.55 3.88
N ALA A 60 5.92 -0.96 4.91
CA ALA A 60 6.25 -0.11 6.04
C ALA A 60 7.38 0.85 5.71
N ALA A 61 7.25 2.09 6.15
CA ALA A 61 8.25 3.15 6.04
C ALA A 61 8.26 3.99 7.33
N THR A 62 9.26 4.85 7.43
CA THR A 62 9.35 5.89 8.47
C THR A 62 9.65 7.22 7.80
N ASP A 63 9.08 8.30 8.33
CA ASP A 63 9.42 9.65 7.89
C ASP A 63 10.69 10.15 8.59
N GLU A 64 11.10 11.37 8.24
CA GLU A 64 12.29 12.05 8.79
C GLU A 64 12.25 12.21 10.33
N GLN A 65 11.05 12.20 10.93
CA GLN A 65 10.81 12.32 12.36
C GLN A 65 10.74 10.95 13.07
N GLY A 66 10.98 9.86 12.33
CA GLY A 66 10.90 8.50 12.85
C GLY A 66 9.46 7.98 13.02
N ARG A 67 8.45 8.69 12.52
CA ARG A 67 7.05 8.22 12.61
C ARG A 67 6.85 7.12 11.57
N GLY A 68 6.36 5.98 12.04
CA GLY A 68 6.02 4.84 11.19
C GLY A 68 4.77 5.11 10.35
N PHE A 69 4.80 4.74 9.08
CA PHE A 69 3.64 4.81 8.21
C PHE A 69 3.64 3.69 7.16
N VAL A 70 2.47 3.42 6.57
CA VAL A 70 2.28 2.35 5.59
C VAL A 70 1.93 2.95 4.22
N LYS A 71 2.62 2.52 3.18
CA LYS A 71 2.29 2.82 1.78
C LYS A 71 1.74 1.57 1.10
N LEU A 72 0.76 1.74 0.21
CA LEU A 72 0.40 0.71 -0.77
C LEU A 72 1.19 0.94 -2.05
N VAL A 73 1.79 -0.13 -2.57
CA VAL A 73 2.51 -0.12 -3.85
C VAL A 73 2.01 -1.28 -4.70
N GLY A 74 1.76 -1.02 -5.99
CA GLY A 74 1.15 -2.02 -6.84
C GLY A 74 1.06 -1.61 -8.31
N LEU A 75 0.80 -2.59 -9.14
CA LEU A 75 0.49 -2.46 -10.55
C LEU A 75 -0.97 -2.00 -10.74
N PRO A 76 -1.35 -1.41 -11.88
CA PRO A 76 -2.70 -0.92 -12.12
C PRO A 76 -3.80 -1.94 -11.81
N GLN A 77 -3.63 -3.21 -12.18
CA GLN A 77 -4.61 -4.27 -11.90
C GLN A 77 -4.84 -4.52 -10.41
N GLY A 78 -3.80 -4.35 -9.58
CA GLY A 78 -3.92 -4.49 -8.13
C GLY A 78 -4.77 -3.36 -7.53
N TRP A 79 -4.63 -2.14 -8.08
CA TRP A 79 -5.44 -0.99 -7.68
C TRP A 79 -6.90 -1.12 -8.11
N LEU A 80 -7.17 -1.59 -9.33
CA LEU A 80 -8.54 -1.88 -9.78
C LEU A 80 -9.23 -2.91 -8.87
N ARG A 81 -8.50 -3.97 -8.49
CA ARG A 81 -9.04 -4.98 -7.58
C ARG A 81 -9.33 -4.42 -6.19
N LEU A 82 -8.47 -3.52 -5.68
CA LEU A 82 -8.71 -2.82 -4.42
C LEU A 82 -9.95 -1.92 -4.50
N GLU A 83 -10.13 -1.19 -5.60
CA GLU A 83 -11.30 -0.35 -5.84
C GLU A 83 -12.59 -1.16 -5.78
N GLU A 84 -12.65 -2.31 -6.47
CA GLU A 84 -13.80 -3.22 -6.40
C GLU A 84 -14.13 -3.65 -4.97
N LEU A 85 -13.11 -4.02 -4.19
CA LEU A 85 -13.27 -4.44 -2.79
C LEU A 85 -13.78 -3.29 -1.90
N LEU A 86 -13.26 -2.08 -2.10
CA LEU A 86 -13.71 -0.89 -1.37
C LEU A 86 -15.14 -0.50 -1.75
N GLN A 87 -15.50 -0.62 -3.02
CA GLN A 87 -16.86 -0.38 -3.50
C GLN A 87 -17.85 -1.35 -2.85
N ILE A 88 -17.49 -2.64 -2.76
CA ILE A 88 -18.28 -3.65 -2.05
C ILE A 88 -18.44 -3.22 -0.58
N ALA A 89 -17.35 -2.96 0.14
CA ALA A 89 -17.39 -2.57 1.55
C ALA A 89 -18.25 -1.31 1.79
N ALA A 90 -18.13 -0.29 0.93
CA ALA A 90 -18.92 0.93 1.00
C ALA A 90 -20.43 0.67 0.79
N THR A 91 -20.78 -0.28 -0.08
CA THR A 91 -22.18 -0.66 -0.35
C THR A 91 -22.79 -1.42 0.83
N TYR A 92 -21.99 -2.22 1.55
CA TYR A 92 -22.42 -2.94 2.75
C TYR A 92 -22.34 -2.11 4.04
N HIS A 93 -21.96 -0.83 3.96
CA HIS A 93 -21.98 0.05 5.13
C HIS A 93 -23.43 0.27 5.62
N PRO A 94 -23.73 0.05 6.91
CA PRO A 94 -25.11 0.05 7.43
C PRO A 94 -25.88 1.36 7.17
N GLU A 95 -25.17 2.49 7.09
CA GLU A 95 -25.79 3.79 6.76
C GLU A 95 -26.20 3.93 5.28
N ASN A 96 -25.57 3.18 4.38
CA ASN A 96 -25.90 3.19 2.95
C ASN A 96 -27.03 2.21 2.62
N GLN A 97 -27.20 1.14 3.39
CA GLN A 97 -28.32 0.19 3.22
C GLN A 97 -29.68 0.85 3.47
N ARG A 98 -29.77 1.76 4.45
CA ARG A 98 -31.01 2.46 4.82
C ARG A 98 -31.53 3.37 3.70
N LYS A 99 -30.63 4.00 2.92
CA LYS A 99 -30.99 4.80 1.73
C LYS A 99 -31.47 3.96 0.54
N LEU A 100 -31.15 2.66 0.52
CA LEU A 100 -31.60 1.75 -0.53
C LEU A 100 -33.02 1.22 -0.24
N THR A 101 -33.36 1.04 1.04
CA THR A 101 -34.70 0.57 1.48
C THR A 101 -35.76 1.67 1.52
N ASP A 102 -35.39 2.94 1.70
CA ASP A 102 -36.35 4.07 1.78
C ASP A 102 -36.80 4.61 0.41
N ARG A 103 -36.44 3.95 -0.71
CA ARG A 103 -36.90 4.31 -2.07
C ARG A 103 -38.09 3.46 -2.56
N HIS A 104 -39.00 3.09 -1.66
CA HIS A 104 -40.24 2.39 -1.98
C HIS A 104 -41.46 3.15 -1.48
#